data_AF-A0A9J6CZP7-F1
#
_entry.id   AF-A0A9J6CZP7-F1
#
_cell.length_a   1.000
_cell.length_b   1.000
_cell.length_c   1.000
_cell.angle_alpha   90.00
_cell.angle_beta   90.00
_cell.angle_gamma   90.00
#
_symmetry.space_group_name_H-M   'P 1'
#
loop_
_entity.id
_entity.type
_entity.pdbx_description
1 polymer ?
#
loop_
_entity_poly.entity_id
_entity_poly.type
_entity_poly.pdbx_seq_one_letter_code
_entity_poly.pdbx_strand_id
1 'polypeptide(L)'
;MLSCGPGQLGADQQHRVSGLAPPVQGMSTGLVTTTRVTHATPAALYGHSAHHDWEMDTKMPKRTRCKDIAWQLVEEEPGRNMNVRI
;
A
#
# COMPACT_ATOMS: atom_id res chain seq x y z
N MET A 1 -16.51 5.52 5.67
CA MET A 1 -15.85 4.20 5.57
C MET A 1 -15.47 4.01 4.12
N LEU A 2 -14.19 4.18 3.78
CA LEU A 2 -13.71 4.02 2.41
C LEU A 2 -13.90 2.55 2.01
N SER A 3 -14.83 2.33 1.08
CA SER A 3 -15.21 1.01 0.58
C SER A 3 -14.22 0.60 -0.50
N CYS A 4 -13.37 -0.40 -0.26
CA CYS A 4 -12.71 -1.07 -1.38
C CYS A 4 -13.76 -1.80 -2.20
N GLY A 5 -14.04 -1.26 -3.39
CA GLY A 5 -14.91 -1.90 -4.35
C GLY A 5 -14.30 -3.18 -4.93
N PRO A 6 -15.12 -4.02 -5.60
CA PRO A 6 -14.66 -5.22 -6.29
C PRO A 6 -13.82 -4.84 -7.51
N GLY A 7 -12.62 -5.39 -7.65
CA GLY A 7 -11.83 -5.26 -8.88
C GLY A 7 -10.98 -3.97 -8.94
N GLN A 8 -9.87 -3.96 -8.19
CA GLN A 8 -8.85 -2.92 -8.29
C GLN A 8 -7.98 -3.11 -9.54
N LEU A 9 -8.52 -2.74 -10.69
CA LEU A 9 -7.77 -2.23 -11.84
C LEU A 9 -8.59 -1.05 -12.39
N GLY A 10 -8.59 0.09 -11.68
CA GLY A 10 -9.01 1.37 -12.27
C GLY A 10 -10.04 2.25 -11.53
N ALA A 11 -10.74 1.79 -10.48
CA ALA A 11 -11.82 2.58 -9.86
C ALA A 11 -11.51 3.24 -8.50
N ASP A 12 -10.39 2.89 -7.85
CA ASP A 12 -9.96 3.47 -6.56
C ASP A 12 -9.00 4.65 -6.75
N GLN A 13 -9.36 5.64 -7.58
CA GLN A 13 -8.57 6.87 -7.75
C GLN A 13 -9.18 8.07 -7.02
N GLN A 14 -10.47 8.03 -6.65
CA GLN A 14 -11.18 9.22 -6.17
C GLN A 14 -10.73 9.67 -4.76
N HIS A 15 -10.32 8.75 -3.89
CA HIS A 15 -9.87 9.04 -2.52
C HIS A 15 -8.42 8.59 -2.24
N ARG A 16 -7.71 8.13 -3.27
CA ARG A 16 -6.33 7.67 -3.16
C ARG A 16 -5.41 8.89 -3.30
N VAL A 17 -4.77 9.28 -2.20
CA VAL A 17 -3.81 10.38 -2.21
C VAL A 17 -2.43 9.84 -2.52
N SER A 18 -1.70 10.45 -3.46
CA SER A 18 -0.32 10.03 -3.70
C SER A 18 0.54 10.25 -2.45
N GLY A 19 1.38 9.26 -2.10
CA GLY A 19 2.31 9.36 -0.97
C GLY A 19 3.35 10.47 -1.17
N LEU A 20 4.07 10.80 -0.09
CA LEU A 20 5.05 11.90 -0.06
C LEU A 20 6.17 11.75 -1.10
N ALA A 21 6.52 10.51 -1.47
CA ALA A 21 7.52 10.20 -2.47
C ALA A 21 6.87 9.52 -3.68
N PRO A 22 6.21 10.27 -4.58
CA PRO A 22 5.75 9.70 -5.83
C PRO A 22 6.96 9.19 -6.62
N PRO A 23 6.84 8.07 -7.35
CA PRO A 23 7.94 7.55 -8.15
C PRO A 23 8.34 8.60 -9.20
N VAL A 24 9.50 9.21 -9.00
CA VAL A 24 10.10 10.14 -9.96
C VAL A 24 10.79 9.31 -11.04
N GLN A 25 10.46 9.55 -12.30
CA GLN A 25 11.02 8.77 -13.41
C GLN A 25 12.56 8.81 -13.40
N GLY A 26 13.17 7.62 -13.40
CA GLY A 26 14.63 7.46 -13.41
C GLY A 26 15.31 7.59 -12.04
N MET A 27 14.58 7.81 -10.95
CA MET A 27 15.14 7.82 -9.59
C MET A 27 14.81 6.52 -8.86
N SER A 28 15.80 5.99 -8.12
CA SER A 28 15.59 4.87 -7.21
C SER A 28 14.88 5.33 -5.94
N THR A 29 13.89 4.57 -5.49
CA THR A 29 13.15 4.83 -4.25
C THR A 29 13.30 3.67 -3.28
N GLY A 30 13.19 3.97 -1.98
CA GLY A 30 13.26 2.95 -0.95
C GLY A 30 12.87 3.48 0.41
N LEU A 31 12.58 2.56 1.32
CA LEU A 31 12.25 2.86 2.71
C LEU A 31 13.08 1.98 3.64
N VAL A 32 13.48 2.56 4.77
CA VAL A 32 14.15 1.85 5.86
C VAL A 32 13.38 2.17 7.14
N THR A 33 12.96 1.15 7.86
CA THR A 33 12.29 1.32 9.14
C THR A 33 12.83 0.34 10.18
N THR A 34 12.66 0.67 11.46
CA THR A 34 12.88 -0.28 12.56
C THR A 34 11.61 -1.06 12.91
N THR A 35 10.47 -0.65 12.35
CA THR A 35 9.18 -1.32 12.52
C THR A 35 8.95 -2.35 11.41
N ARG A 36 7.80 -3.04 11.41
CA ARG A 36 7.44 -3.88 10.26
C ARG A 36 7.29 -2.99 9.02
N VAL A 37 7.75 -3.44 7.85
CA VAL A 37 7.60 -2.71 6.58
C VAL A 37 6.14 -2.44 6.19
N THR A 38 5.20 -3.21 6.76
CA THR A 38 3.74 -3.07 6.64
C THR A 38 3.11 -2.18 7.72
N HIS A 39 3.89 -1.68 8.67
CA HIS A 39 3.39 -0.78 9.71
C HIS A 39 2.87 0.53 9.09
N ALA A 40 2.01 1.25 9.81
CA ALA A 40 1.33 2.45 9.28
C ALA A 40 2.30 3.49 8.70
N THR A 41 3.43 3.74 9.37
CA THR A 41 4.42 4.74 8.95
C THR A 41 5.08 4.39 7.60
N PRO A 42 5.70 3.21 7.41
CA PRO A 42 6.22 2.83 6.09
C PRO A 42 5.12 2.59 5.06
N ALA A 43 3.96 2.06 5.46
CA ALA A 43 2.83 1.83 4.56
C ALA A 43 2.29 3.12 3.93
N ALA A 44 2.39 4.26 4.60
CA ALA A 44 1.96 5.55 4.06
C ALA A 44 2.71 5.97 2.77
N LEU A 45 3.85 5.34 2.45
CA LEU A 45 4.61 5.63 1.23
C LEU A 45 4.06 4.90 -0.01
N TYR A 46 3.40 3.76 0.15
CA TYR A 46 2.99 2.90 -0.97
C TYR A 46 1.57 2.34 -0.87
N GLY A 47 1.07 2.15 0.33
CA GLY A 47 -0.15 1.41 0.61
C GLY A 47 -1.36 2.32 0.81
N HIS A 48 -2.50 1.87 0.31
CA HIS A 48 -3.80 2.49 0.48
C HIS A 48 -4.73 1.46 1.08
N SER A 49 -5.09 1.69 2.35
CA SER A 49 -5.98 0.82 3.09
C SER A 49 -6.96 1.66 3.87
N ALA A 50 -8.19 1.15 4.03
CA ALA A 50 -9.18 1.75 4.90
C ALA A 50 -8.80 1.60 6.38
N HIS A 51 -7.90 0.66 6.72
CA HIS A 51 -7.45 0.41 8.07
C HIS A 51 -5.96 0.03 8.12
N HIS A 52 -5.19 0.66 9.01
CA HIS A 52 -3.74 0.43 9.09
C HIS A 52 -3.35 -0.98 9.60
N ASP A 53 -4.23 -1.65 10.36
CA ASP A 53 -3.97 -3.02 10.84
C ASP A 53 -4.15 -4.10 9.77
N TRP A 54 -4.63 -3.75 8.56
CA TRP A 54 -4.75 -4.69 7.43
C TRP A 54 -3.40 -4.96 6.78
N GLU A 55 -2.41 -5.28 7.62
CA GLU A 55 -1.02 -5.57 7.23
C GLU A 55 -0.92 -6.82 6.37
N MET A 56 -1.78 -7.81 6.63
CA MET A 56 -1.83 -9.11 5.97
C MET A 56 -3.26 -9.63 5.91
N ASP A 57 -3.51 -10.58 5.02
CA ASP A 57 -4.80 -11.25 4.81
C ASP A 57 -5.47 -11.75 6.09
N THR A 58 -4.70 -12.33 7.03
CA THR A 58 -5.24 -12.85 8.30
C THR A 58 -5.78 -11.76 9.23
N LYS A 59 -5.34 -10.50 9.07
CA LYS A 59 -5.84 -9.35 9.83
C LYS A 59 -7.01 -8.64 9.14
N MET A 60 -7.44 -9.13 7.98
CA MET A 60 -8.54 -8.53 7.22
C MET A 60 -9.88 -9.22 7.50
N PRO A 61 -10.99 -8.47 7.52
CA PRO A 61 -12.32 -9.07 7.62
C PRO A 61 -12.61 -9.87 6.34
N LYS A 62 -13.10 -11.11 6.49
CA LYS A 62 -13.37 -12.06 5.37
C LYS A 62 -14.30 -11.56 4.26
N ARG A 63 -15.02 -10.45 4.47
CA ARG A 63 -15.98 -9.87 3.52
C ARG A 63 -15.46 -8.62 2.80
N THR A 64 -14.19 -8.25 3.00
CA THR A 64 -13.58 -7.14 2.27
C THR A 64 -13.05 -7.61 0.91
N ARG A 65 -13.07 -6.72 -0.08
CA ARG A 65 -12.42 -6.92 -1.37
C ARG A 65 -11.13 -6.12 -1.51
N CYS A 66 -10.72 -5.44 -0.44
CA CYS A 66 -9.44 -4.77 -0.35
C CYS A 66 -8.29 -5.76 -0.44
N LYS A 67 -7.17 -5.29 -0.98
CA LYS A 67 -5.87 -5.94 -0.85
C LYS A 67 -5.18 -5.50 0.44
N ASP A 68 -4.51 -6.43 1.11
CA ASP A 68 -3.69 -6.11 2.28
C ASP A 68 -2.49 -5.24 1.91
N ILE A 69 -1.92 -4.59 2.92
CA ILE A 69 -0.77 -3.70 2.76
C ILE A 69 0.45 -4.48 2.25
N ALA A 70 0.68 -5.72 2.68
CA ALA A 70 1.80 -6.53 2.19
C ALA A 70 1.66 -6.86 0.69
N TRP A 71 0.46 -7.19 0.22
CA TRP A 71 0.19 -7.41 -1.20
C TRP A 71 0.47 -6.15 -2.03
N GLN A 72 0.05 -4.97 -1.53
CA GLN A 72 0.32 -3.70 -2.21
C GLN A 72 1.82 -3.36 -2.27
N LEU A 73 2.62 -3.75 -1.28
CA LEU A 73 4.08 -3.58 -1.31
C LEU A 73 4.74 -4.39 -2.44
N VAL A 74 4.20 -5.55 -2.79
CA VAL A 74 4.81 -6.48 -3.74
C VAL A 74 4.26 -6.30 -5.15
N GLU A 75 2.94 -6.11 -5.28
CA GLU A 75 2.24 -6.17 -6.57
C GLU A 75 1.79 -4.81 -7.10
N GLU A 76 1.60 -3.79 -6.24
CA GLU A 76 1.14 -2.46 -6.68
C GLU A 76 2.28 -1.44 -6.80
N GLU A 77 2.09 -0.47 -7.70
CA GLU A 77 2.90 0.76 -7.72
C GLU A 77 2.43 1.72 -6.61
N PRO A 78 3.34 2.37 -5.88
CA PRO A 78 4.80 2.41 -6.09
C PRO A 78 5.60 1.31 -5.37
N GLY A 79 4.96 0.46 -4.55
CA GLY A 79 5.64 -0.55 -3.73
C GLY A 79 6.52 -1.49 -4.55
N ARG A 80 5.99 -2.05 -5.65
CA ARG A 80 6.67 -2.97 -6.56
C ARG A 80 7.95 -2.42 -7.17
N ASN A 81 8.11 -1.11 -7.28
CA ASN A 81 9.27 -0.47 -7.90
C ASN A 81 10.28 0.10 -6.89
N MET A 82 10.07 -0.09 -5.58
CA MET A 82 11.06 0.29 -4.59
C MET A 82 12.27 -0.64 -4.66
N ASN A 83 13.47 -0.06 -4.73
CA ASN A 83 14.75 -0.76 -4.77
C ASN A 83 15.16 -1.29 -3.39
N VAL A 84 14.79 -0.59 -2.31
CA VAL A 84 15.16 -0.94 -0.93
C VAL A 84 13.89 -0.99 -0.07
N ARG A 85 13.68 -2.13 0.60
CA ARG A 85 12.51 -2.41 1.46
C ARG A 85 12.98 -3.20 2.69
N ILE A 86 13.47 -2.50 3.72
CA ILE A 86 14.00 -3.12 4.95
C ILE A 86 13.44 -2.49 6.21
#